data_AF-K9RYZ5-F1
#
_entry.id   AF-K9RYZ5-F1
#
_cell.length_a   1.000
_cell.length_b   1.000
_cell.length_c   1.000
_cell.angle_alpha   90.00
_cell.angle_beta   90.00
_cell.angle_gamma   90.00
#
_symmetry.space_group_name_H-M   'P 1'
#
loop_
_entity.id
_entity.type
_entity.pdbx_description
1 polymer ?
#
loop_
_entity_poly.entity_id
_entity_poly.type
_entity_poly.pdbx_seq_one_letter_code
_entity_poly.pdbx_strand_id
1 'polypeptide(L)'
;MKNKSKRLQNKGFTLTELLVGAALAGVVIAFLGYGLVALLGQDRNTQSNGERSVEIDRALGYLSGDIRETKSISLPTGYTISGSGCEIRTPVLYLKNPDNSNTIYYIRDISACTGSEWYKPNVLHRVGPPGTSPADPPTSFSSSLGNVLLDGLQDPIGGFSCTTGTQTGTKGFYACIESPRSVTVHIFGRGSKGETMPVQSTRVAVRGR
;
A
#
# COMPACT_ATOMS: atom_id res chain seq x y z
N MET A 1 2.44 64.83 -56.30
CA MET A 1 2.55 63.60 -55.48
C MET A 1 1.17 63.24 -54.94
N LYS A 2 0.52 62.17 -55.43
CA LYS A 2 -0.84 61.77 -55.02
C LYS A 2 -0.76 60.54 -54.12
N ASN A 3 -1.01 60.74 -52.83
CA ASN A 3 -0.99 59.69 -51.81
C ASN A 3 -2.32 58.91 -51.87
N LYS A 4 -2.29 57.65 -52.32
CA LYS A 4 -3.49 56.78 -52.33
C LYS A 4 -3.65 56.14 -50.95
N SER A 5 -4.50 56.73 -50.11
CA SER A 5 -5.01 56.08 -48.90
C SER A 5 -5.93 54.93 -49.31
N LYS A 6 -5.50 53.69 -49.09
CA LYS A 6 -6.36 52.50 -49.23
C LYS A 6 -7.30 52.46 -48.02
N ARG A 7 -8.57 52.83 -48.21
CA ARG A 7 -9.63 52.53 -47.22
C ARG A 7 -9.81 51.02 -47.14
N LEU A 8 -9.46 50.44 -46.01
CA LEU A 8 -9.81 49.07 -45.64
C LEU A 8 -11.34 49.04 -45.46
N GLN A 9 -12.04 48.32 -46.34
CA GLN A 9 -13.46 48.03 -46.17
C GLN A 9 -13.61 47.06 -45.00
N ASN A 10 -14.01 47.57 -43.84
CA ASN A 10 -14.47 46.74 -42.73
C ASN A 10 -15.80 46.09 -43.15
N LYS A 11 -15.72 44.85 -43.64
CA LYS A 11 -16.90 44.00 -43.79
C LYS A 11 -17.31 43.52 -42.40
N GLY A 12 -18.49 43.93 -41.95
CA GLY A 12 -19.08 43.42 -40.72
C GLY A 12 -19.41 41.93 -40.86
N PHE A 13 -19.32 41.19 -39.75
CA PHE A 13 -19.68 39.78 -39.71
C PHE A 13 -21.16 39.57 -40.00
N THR A 14 -21.46 38.53 -40.79
CA THR A 14 -22.85 38.09 -40.98
C THR A 14 -23.30 37.27 -39.77
N LEU A 15 -24.60 37.35 -39.43
CA LEU A 15 -25.15 36.70 -38.24
C LEU A 15 -24.95 35.17 -38.25
N THR A 16 -25.00 34.56 -39.43
CA THR A 16 -24.77 33.12 -39.62
C THR A 16 -23.31 32.72 -39.39
N GLU A 17 -22.36 33.55 -39.79
CA GLU A 17 -20.92 33.31 -39.60
C GLU A 17 -20.53 33.39 -38.12
N LEU A 18 -21.15 34.31 -37.36
CA LEU A 18 -20.99 34.39 -35.91
C LEU A 18 -21.57 33.17 -35.21
N LEU A 19 -22.71 32.66 -35.68
CA LEU A 19 -23.35 31.47 -35.12
C LEU A 19 -22.53 30.20 -35.36
N VAL A 20 -21.99 30.01 -36.55
CA VAL A 20 -21.11 28.87 -36.86
C VAL A 20 -19.80 28.97 -36.07
N GLY A 21 -19.22 30.18 -35.96
CA GLY A 21 -18.03 30.41 -35.14
C GLY A 21 -18.26 30.07 -33.66
N ALA A 22 -19.39 30.48 -33.09
CA ALA A 22 -19.76 30.15 -31.72
C ALA A 22 -19.98 28.64 -31.52
N ALA A 23 -20.63 27.96 -32.48
CA ALA A 23 -20.84 26.52 -32.43
C ALA A 23 -19.52 25.73 -32.45
N LEU A 24 -18.60 26.09 -33.36
CA LEU A 24 -17.29 25.46 -33.45
C LEU A 24 -16.44 25.72 -32.20
N ALA A 25 -16.46 26.96 -31.68
CA ALA A 25 -15.78 27.29 -30.42
C ALA A 25 -16.32 26.47 -29.25
N GLY A 26 -17.65 26.29 -29.16
CA GLY A 26 -18.28 25.45 -28.13
C GLY A 26 -17.80 24.00 -28.17
N VAL A 27 -17.69 23.41 -29.37
CA VAL A 27 -17.17 22.05 -29.55
C VAL A 27 -15.72 21.94 -29.08
N VAL A 28 -14.85 22.88 -29.46
CA VAL A 28 -13.45 22.89 -29.04
C VAL A 28 -13.32 23.02 -27.52
N ILE A 29 -14.08 23.92 -26.91
CA ILE A 29 -14.09 24.10 -25.44
C ILE A 29 -14.57 22.83 -24.74
N ALA A 30 -15.58 22.14 -25.28
CA ALA A 30 -16.05 20.87 -24.72
C ALA A 30 -14.96 19.79 -24.74
N PHE A 31 -14.23 19.65 -25.86
CA PHE A 31 -13.12 18.70 -25.94
C PHE A 31 -11.97 19.03 -24.97
N LEU A 32 -11.59 20.31 -24.88
CA LEU A 32 -10.55 20.75 -23.94
C LEU A 32 -10.98 20.54 -22.47
N GLY A 33 -12.25 20.81 -22.16
CA GLY A 33 -12.81 20.60 -20.83
C GLY A 33 -12.76 19.13 -20.41
N TYR A 34 -13.12 18.22 -21.30
CA TYR A 34 -13.01 16.78 -21.04
C TYR A 34 -11.55 16.34 -20.82
N GLY A 35 -10.63 16.82 -21.67
CA GLY A 35 -9.21 16.48 -21.57
C GLY A 35 -8.60 16.89 -20.22
N LEU A 36 -8.94 18.07 -19.71
CA LEU A 36 -8.46 18.53 -18.40
C LEU A 36 -8.97 17.65 -17.26
N VAL A 37 -10.26 17.27 -17.27
CA VAL A 37 -10.84 16.40 -16.22
C VAL A 37 -10.20 15.01 -16.24
N ALA A 38 -9.93 14.47 -17.42
CA ALA A 38 -9.23 13.20 -17.56
C ALA A 38 -7.81 13.24 -16.96
N LEU A 39 -7.05 14.31 -17.23
CA LEU A 39 -5.71 14.52 -16.70
C LEU A 39 -5.72 14.63 -15.15
N LEU A 40 -6.63 15.45 -14.61
CA LEU A 40 -6.76 15.61 -13.15
C LEU A 40 -7.14 14.30 -12.45
N GLY A 41 -7.92 13.45 -13.10
CA GLY A 41 -8.25 12.11 -12.59
C GLY A 41 -7.05 11.18 -12.52
N GLN A 42 -6.14 11.29 -13.48
CA GLN A 42 -4.90 10.50 -13.52
C GLN A 42 -3.88 10.97 -12.47
N ASP A 43 -3.75 12.28 -12.26
CA ASP A 43 -2.85 12.85 -11.26
C ASP A 43 -3.22 12.39 -9.85
N ARG A 44 -4.52 12.38 -9.51
CA ARG A 44 -5.00 11.93 -8.19
C ARG A 44 -4.66 10.46 -7.91
N ASN A 45 -4.82 9.58 -8.89
CA ASN A 45 -4.49 8.16 -8.73
C ASN A 45 -2.97 7.97 -8.54
N THR A 46 -2.18 8.70 -9.33
CA THR A 46 -0.72 8.63 -9.27
C THR A 46 -0.21 9.16 -7.93
N GLN A 47 -0.76 10.26 -7.44
CA GLN A 47 -0.45 10.82 -6.13
C GLN A 47 -0.81 9.86 -4.99
N SER A 48 -2.03 9.32 -4.99
CA SER A 48 -2.48 8.37 -3.96
C SER A 48 -1.62 7.09 -3.90
N ASN A 49 -1.27 6.54 -5.06
CA ASN A 49 -0.37 5.38 -5.13
C ASN A 49 1.06 5.74 -4.70
N GLY A 50 1.49 6.98 -4.94
CA GLY A 50 2.78 7.51 -4.47
C GLY A 50 2.84 7.61 -2.95
N GLU A 51 1.83 8.23 -2.32
CA GLU A 51 1.69 8.30 -0.86
C GLU A 51 1.69 6.90 -0.25
N ARG A 52 0.97 5.96 -0.87
CA ARG A 52 0.93 4.58 -0.42
C ARG A 52 2.27 3.85 -0.50
N SER A 53 3.04 4.09 -1.56
CA SER A 53 4.37 3.51 -1.72
C SER A 53 5.31 3.96 -0.60
N VAL A 54 5.22 5.22 -0.18
CA VAL A 54 6.00 5.78 0.93
C VAL A 54 5.64 5.12 2.28
N GLU A 55 4.36 4.83 2.51
CA GLU A 55 3.93 4.12 3.72
C GLU A 55 4.45 2.68 3.76
N ILE A 56 4.39 1.98 2.63
CA ILE A 56 4.93 0.61 2.52
C ILE A 56 6.44 0.62 2.74
N ASP A 57 7.18 1.57 2.15
CA ASP A 57 8.62 1.72 2.34
C ASP A 57 8.98 1.97 3.82
N ARG A 58 8.17 2.79 4.52
CA ARG A 58 8.34 3.01 5.96
C ARG A 58 8.09 1.73 6.76
N ALA A 59 7.02 0.98 6.44
CA ALA A 59 6.71 -0.28 7.09
C ALA A 59 7.82 -1.33 6.86
N LEU A 60 8.34 -1.42 5.64
CA LEU A 60 9.51 -2.24 5.29
C LEU A 60 10.76 -1.81 6.05
N GLY A 61 10.95 -0.51 6.27
CA GLY A 61 12.02 0.03 7.10
C GLY A 61 11.95 -0.46 8.54
N TYR A 62 10.78 -0.35 9.19
CA TYR A 62 10.57 -0.86 10.55
C TYR A 62 10.81 -2.37 10.63
N LEU A 63 10.20 -3.14 9.72
CA LEU A 63 10.35 -4.59 9.67
C LEU A 63 11.80 -5.02 9.44
N SER A 64 12.51 -4.34 8.54
CA SER A 64 13.93 -4.60 8.29
C SER A 64 14.79 -4.28 9.50
N GLY A 65 14.48 -3.20 10.22
CA GLY A 65 15.12 -2.84 11.48
C GLY A 65 14.96 -3.95 12.52
N ASP A 66 13.72 -4.35 12.76
CA ASP A 66 13.40 -5.45 13.67
C ASP A 66 14.14 -6.73 13.28
N ILE A 67 14.03 -7.19 12.02
CA ILE A 67 14.72 -8.41 11.54
C ILE A 67 16.24 -8.33 11.78
N ARG A 68 16.88 -7.19 11.52
CA ARG A 68 18.33 -7.02 11.72
C ARG A 68 18.74 -7.11 13.18
N GLU A 69 17.89 -6.68 14.10
CA GLU A 69 18.14 -6.70 15.53
C GLU A 69 17.83 -8.06 16.16
N THR A 70 17.08 -8.92 15.46
CA THR A 70 16.68 -10.22 16.01
C THR A 70 17.82 -11.22 16.06
N LYS A 71 17.66 -12.26 16.86
CA LYS A 71 18.56 -13.41 16.97
C LYS A 71 18.20 -14.51 15.97
N SER A 72 16.91 -14.75 15.76
CA SER A 72 16.43 -15.77 14.84
C SER A 72 15.03 -15.50 14.31
N ILE A 73 14.78 -15.97 13.10
CA ILE A 73 13.51 -15.89 12.37
C ILE A 73 12.91 -17.29 12.32
N SER A 74 11.60 -17.42 12.57
CA SER A 74 10.90 -18.69 12.37
C SER A 74 9.46 -18.49 11.93
N LEU A 75 8.84 -19.62 11.55
CA LEU A 75 7.41 -19.67 11.29
C LEU A 75 6.62 -19.49 12.60
N PRO A 76 5.44 -18.86 12.56
CA PRO A 76 4.56 -18.71 13.72
C PRO A 76 3.69 -19.98 13.90
N THR A 77 4.31 -21.16 13.98
CA THR A 77 3.58 -22.42 14.18
C THR A 77 2.98 -22.49 15.58
N GLY A 78 1.67 -22.73 15.68
CA GLY A 78 0.97 -22.90 16.97
C GLY A 78 0.62 -21.59 17.69
N TYR A 79 0.83 -20.44 17.05
CA TYR A 79 0.45 -19.15 17.62
C TYR A 79 -1.00 -18.81 17.26
N THR A 80 -1.73 -18.33 18.26
CA THR A 80 -3.09 -17.83 18.12
C THR A 80 -3.15 -16.40 18.64
N ILE A 81 -3.97 -15.56 18.00
CA ILE A 81 -4.13 -14.17 18.38
C ILE A 81 -5.55 -14.01 18.87
N SER A 82 -5.70 -13.89 20.17
CA SER A 82 -7.00 -13.68 20.78
C SER A 82 -7.41 -12.22 20.62
N GLY A 83 -8.68 -12.01 20.30
CA GLY A 83 -9.26 -10.68 20.27
C GLY A 83 -10.72 -10.77 19.88
N SER A 84 -11.51 -9.80 20.32
CA SER A 84 -12.92 -9.70 19.98
C SER A 84 -13.12 -9.03 18.62
N GLY A 85 -14.25 -9.29 17.96
CA GLY A 85 -14.63 -8.61 16.73
C GLY A 85 -14.79 -9.52 15.51
N CYS A 86 -15.16 -8.90 14.39
CA CYS A 86 -15.40 -9.50 13.07
C CYS A 86 -14.13 -9.86 12.30
N GLU A 87 -12.97 -9.55 12.86
CA GLU A 87 -11.68 -9.62 12.18
C GLU A 87 -11.03 -11.00 12.33
N ILE A 88 -10.43 -11.50 11.25
CA ILE A 88 -9.66 -12.75 11.28
C ILE A 88 -8.19 -12.40 11.43
N ARG A 89 -7.51 -13.02 12.40
CA ARG A 89 -6.11 -12.72 12.72
C ARG A 89 -5.22 -13.90 12.37
N THR A 90 -4.25 -13.66 11.50
CA THR A 90 -3.35 -14.69 11.00
C THR A 90 -1.91 -14.28 11.31
N PRO A 91 -1.19 -15.00 12.18
CA PRO A 91 0.22 -14.71 12.40
C PRO A 91 1.03 -15.09 11.15
N VAL A 92 2.01 -14.27 10.80
CA VAL A 92 2.79 -14.43 9.58
C VAL A 92 4.26 -14.64 9.86
N LEU A 93 4.85 -13.83 10.73
CA LEU A 93 6.29 -13.86 10.99
C LEU A 93 6.56 -13.79 12.49
N TYR A 94 7.44 -14.67 12.96
CA TYR A 94 7.94 -14.66 14.33
C TYR A 94 9.43 -14.36 14.33
N LEU A 95 9.82 -13.42 15.19
CA LEU A 95 11.19 -13.02 15.41
C LEU A 95 11.53 -13.15 16.90
N LYS A 96 12.64 -13.81 17.20
CA LYS A 96 13.20 -13.91 18.55
C LYS A 96 14.33 -12.91 18.70
N ASN A 97 14.24 -12.00 19.64
CA ASN A 97 15.26 -10.98 19.89
C ASN A 97 16.41 -11.51 20.76
N PRO A 98 17.57 -10.82 20.80
CA PRO A 98 18.73 -11.23 21.59
C PRO A 98 18.48 -11.21 23.10
N ASP A 99 17.55 -10.39 23.58
CA ASP A 99 17.09 -10.29 24.97
C ASP A 99 16.05 -11.37 25.34
N ASN A 100 15.79 -12.33 24.45
CA ASN A 100 14.72 -13.33 24.53
C ASN A 100 13.30 -12.76 24.50
N SER A 101 13.12 -11.47 24.17
CA SER A 101 11.80 -10.96 23.80
C SER A 101 11.38 -11.47 22.42
N ASN A 102 10.07 -11.48 22.17
CA ASN A 102 9.51 -11.96 20.91
C ASN A 102 8.82 -10.82 20.18
N THR A 103 9.01 -10.77 18.86
CA THR A 103 8.29 -9.88 17.97
C THR A 103 7.50 -10.70 16.96
N ILE A 104 6.20 -10.44 16.84
CA ILE A 104 5.29 -11.19 15.98
C ILE A 104 4.56 -10.22 15.07
N TYR A 105 4.57 -10.54 13.77
CA TYR A 105 3.78 -9.84 12.77
C TYR A 105 2.59 -10.69 12.40
N TYR A 106 1.45 -10.04 12.30
CA TYR A 106 0.20 -10.70 11.95
C TYR A 106 -0.68 -9.82 11.10
N ILE A 107 -1.51 -10.46 10.30
CA ILE A 107 -2.51 -9.80 9.48
C ILE A 107 -3.85 -9.88 10.16
N ARG A 108 -4.56 -8.76 10.14
CA ARG A 108 -5.95 -8.64 10.52
C ARG A 108 -6.77 -8.43 9.26
N ASP A 109 -7.57 -9.43 8.88
CA ASP A 109 -8.56 -9.32 7.81
C ASP A 109 -9.80 -8.61 8.38
N ILE A 110 -10.04 -7.39 7.89
CA ILE A 110 -11.14 -6.52 8.28
C ILE A 110 -12.15 -6.36 7.14
N SER A 111 -12.09 -7.23 6.11
CA SER A 111 -12.97 -7.14 4.94
C SER A 111 -14.45 -7.14 5.35
N ALA A 112 -14.83 -8.05 6.25
CA ALA A 112 -16.19 -8.21 6.76
C ALA A 112 -16.58 -7.18 7.84
N CYS A 113 -15.64 -6.39 8.34
CA CYS A 113 -15.89 -5.47 9.46
C CYS A 113 -16.62 -4.19 9.04
N THR A 114 -17.72 -3.87 9.71
CA THR A 114 -18.43 -2.59 9.53
C THR A 114 -17.85 -1.54 10.47
N GLY A 115 -17.51 -0.35 9.97
CA GLY A 115 -17.03 0.76 10.81
C GLY A 115 -15.54 0.74 11.16
N SER A 116 -14.70 0.02 10.40
CA SER A 116 -13.25 0.14 10.53
C SER A 116 -12.77 1.48 9.98
N GLU A 117 -11.92 2.17 10.73
CA GLU A 117 -11.21 3.38 10.29
C GLU A 117 -10.05 3.07 9.33
N TRP A 118 -9.60 1.81 9.28
CA TRP A 118 -8.48 1.36 8.48
C TRP A 118 -8.88 1.01 7.05
N TYR A 119 -7.96 1.19 6.11
CA TYR A 119 -8.21 0.82 4.73
C TYR A 119 -8.33 -0.70 4.58
N LYS A 120 -9.49 -1.15 4.10
CA LYS A 120 -9.80 -2.55 3.82
C LYS A 120 -8.99 -3.07 2.62
N PRO A 121 -8.78 -4.40 2.48
CA PRO A 121 -9.32 -5.47 3.32
C PRO A 121 -8.46 -5.90 4.50
N ASN A 122 -7.16 -5.63 4.51
CA ASN A 122 -6.26 -6.23 5.50
C ASN A 122 -5.30 -5.21 6.12
N VAL A 123 -4.96 -5.42 7.38
CA VAL A 123 -4.06 -4.57 8.16
C VAL A 123 -2.94 -5.40 8.77
N LEU A 124 -1.70 -4.96 8.59
CA LEU A 124 -0.51 -5.52 9.22
C LEU A 124 -0.31 -4.91 10.61
N HIS A 125 -0.20 -5.80 11.58
CA HIS A 125 0.11 -5.47 12.95
C HIS A 125 1.43 -6.10 13.40
N ARG A 126 2.01 -5.49 14.43
CA ARG A 126 3.21 -5.96 15.12
C ARG A 126 2.99 -6.00 16.63
N VAL A 127 3.42 -7.08 17.27
CA VAL A 127 3.46 -7.27 18.73
C VAL A 127 4.92 -7.51 19.14
N GLY A 128 5.51 -6.72 20.05
CA GLY A 128 6.94 -6.85 20.49
C GLY A 128 7.53 -5.51 20.95
N PRO A 129 8.49 -5.44 21.90
CA PRO A 129 8.35 -4.54 23.05
C PRO A 129 8.91 -3.10 22.86
N PRO A 130 8.51 -2.15 23.75
CA PRO A 130 9.26 -1.96 25.00
C PRO A 130 8.37 -2.05 26.26
N GLY A 131 8.70 -2.98 27.18
CA GLY A 131 8.26 -2.94 28.58
C GLY A 131 7.65 -4.22 29.17
N THR A 132 6.87 -5.00 28.41
CA THR A 132 6.23 -6.22 28.91
C THR A 132 6.00 -7.21 27.76
N SER A 133 6.93 -8.15 27.56
CA SER A 133 6.61 -9.42 26.87
C SER A 133 6.67 -10.54 27.91
N PRO A 134 5.70 -11.47 27.93
CA PRO A 134 5.80 -12.67 28.74
C PRO A 134 7.06 -13.45 28.33
N ALA A 135 7.78 -13.96 29.34
CA ALA A 135 8.91 -14.85 29.17
C ALA A 135 8.45 -16.11 28.42
N ASP A 136 9.19 -16.50 27.36
CA ASP A 136 9.02 -17.66 26.47
C ASP A 136 7.57 -17.96 25.98
N PRO A 137 7.36 -18.04 24.65
CA PRO A 137 6.12 -17.56 24.04
C PRO A 137 4.88 -18.29 24.57
N PRO A 138 3.88 -17.59 25.14
CA PRO A 138 2.55 -18.16 25.19
C PRO A 138 2.08 -18.36 23.74
N THR A 139 1.54 -19.54 23.46
CA THR A 139 0.91 -19.90 22.17
C THR A 139 -0.31 -19.02 21.83
N SER A 140 -0.67 -18.09 22.70
CA SER A 140 -1.76 -17.15 22.55
C SER A 140 -1.38 -15.76 23.07
N PHE A 141 -1.62 -14.70 22.28
CA PHE A 141 -1.46 -13.32 22.74
C PHE A 141 -2.65 -12.45 22.32
N SER A 142 -2.94 -11.42 23.13
CA SER A 142 -4.04 -10.49 22.87
C SER A 142 -3.71 -9.53 21.74
N SER A 143 -4.66 -9.32 20.83
CA SER A 143 -4.57 -8.32 19.76
C SER A 143 -4.45 -6.89 20.29
N SER A 144 -4.83 -6.63 21.55
CA SER A 144 -4.67 -5.33 22.20
C SER A 144 -3.23 -4.89 22.39
N LEU A 145 -2.27 -5.82 22.30
CA LEU A 145 -0.83 -5.54 22.38
C LEU A 145 -0.23 -5.19 21.01
N GLY A 146 -1.01 -5.28 19.93
CA GLY A 146 -0.52 -5.09 18.58
C GLY A 146 -0.70 -3.67 18.07
N ASN A 147 0.38 -3.04 17.63
CA ASN A 147 0.35 -1.76 16.93
C ASN A 147 0.12 -1.97 15.44
N VAL A 148 -0.66 -1.08 14.81
CA VAL A 148 -0.83 -1.05 13.35
C VAL A 148 0.45 -0.53 12.71
N LEU A 149 0.93 -1.21 11.67
CA LEU A 149 2.07 -0.77 10.88
C LEU A 149 1.66 -0.26 9.50
N LEU A 150 0.72 -0.95 8.87
CA LEU A 150 0.31 -0.69 7.50
C LEU A 150 -1.09 -1.27 7.30
N ASP A 151 -1.99 -0.54 6.65
CA ASP A 151 -3.33 -1.03 6.30
C ASP A 151 -3.42 -1.39 4.81
N GLY A 152 -4.63 -1.58 4.28
CA GLY A 152 -4.93 -1.73 2.86
C GLY A 152 -4.07 -2.72 2.09
N LEU A 153 -3.78 -3.86 2.73
CA LEU A 153 -3.06 -4.95 2.09
C LEU A 153 -4.01 -5.81 1.27
N GLN A 154 -3.55 -6.27 0.12
CA GLN A 154 -4.35 -7.05 -0.82
C GLN A 154 -3.50 -8.12 -1.49
N ASP A 155 -4.08 -9.30 -1.71
CA ASP A 155 -3.38 -10.38 -2.38
C ASP A 155 -3.05 -10.04 -3.85
N PRO A 156 -1.90 -10.52 -4.35
CA PRO A 156 -1.62 -10.45 -5.78
C PRO A 156 -2.59 -11.32 -6.57
N ILE A 157 -2.90 -10.85 -7.79
CA ILE A 157 -3.68 -11.61 -8.75
C ILE A 157 -2.83 -12.82 -9.18
N GLY A 158 -3.38 -14.03 -9.02
CA GLY A 158 -2.67 -15.29 -9.30
C GLY A 158 -1.92 -15.86 -8.10
N GLY A 159 -2.01 -15.24 -6.92
CA GLY A 159 -1.37 -15.70 -5.70
C GLY A 159 0.13 -15.36 -5.66
N PHE A 160 0.78 -15.79 -4.58
CA PHE A 160 2.22 -15.57 -4.37
C PHE A 160 2.90 -16.89 -4.00
N SER A 161 4.06 -17.13 -4.62
CA SER A 161 4.95 -18.23 -4.28
C SER A 161 6.38 -17.73 -4.09
N CYS A 162 7.04 -18.17 -3.02
CA CYS A 162 8.45 -17.89 -2.81
C CYS A 162 9.31 -18.61 -3.87
N THR A 163 10.23 -17.88 -4.49
CA THR A 163 11.24 -18.48 -5.38
C THR A 163 12.26 -19.31 -4.59
N THR A 164 12.60 -18.85 -3.39
CA THR A 164 13.55 -19.48 -2.45
C THR A 164 13.00 -19.45 -1.02
N GLY A 165 13.32 -20.46 -0.23
CA GLY A 165 12.94 -20.53 1.18
C GLY A 165 11.51 -21.01 1.44
N THR A 166 11.16 -21.07 2.72
CA THR A 166 9.82 -21.46 3.17
C THR A 166 8.90 -20.25 3.21
N GLN A 167 7.80 -20.32 2.46
CA GLN A 167 6.79 -19.28 2.46
C GLN A 167 5.98 -19.26 3.76
N THR A 168 5.73 -18.06 4.25
CA THR A 168 4.71 -17.76 5.25
C THR A 168 3.98 -16.48 4.85
N GLY A 169 2.76 -16.32 5.34
CA GLY A 169 1.95 -15.13 5.08
C GLY A 169 0.81 -15.35 4.11
N THR A 170 -0.02 -14.32 4.04
CA THR A 170 -1.29 -14.29 3.32
C THR A 170 -1.77 -12.84 3.24
N LYS A 171 -2.82 -12.58 2.46
CA LYS A 171 -3.58 -11.33 2.50
C LYS A 171 -2.74 -10.08 2.21
N GLY A 172 -1.80 -10.20 1.29
CA GLY A 172 -0.91 -9.14 0.84
C GLY A 172 0.38 -8.95 1.64
N PHE A 173 0.63 -9.76 2.68
CA PHE A 173 1.91 -9.79 3.37
C PHE A 173 2.50 -11.19 3.34
N TYR A 174 3.67 -11.32 2.72
CA TYR A 174 4.35 -12.59 2.53
C TYR A 174 5.80 -12.48 2.97
N ALA A 175 6.33 -13.57 3.51
CA ALA A 175 7.73 -13.68 3.85
C ALA A 175 8.28 -15.03 3.39
N CYS A 176 9.46 -15.01 2.78
CA CYS A 176 10.20 -16.15 2.29
C CYS A 176 11.40 -16.35 3.20
N ILE A 177 11.31 -17.33 4.12
CA ILE A 177 12.36 -17.61 5.09
C ILE A 177 13.37 -18.54 4.43
N GLU A 178 14.53 -17.98 4.03
CA GLU A 178 15.60 -18.75 3.39
C GLU A 178 16.46 -19.49 4.43
N SER A 179 16.63 -18.88 5.60
CA SER A 179 17.31 -19.49 6.74
C SER A 179 16.79 -18.85 8.03
N PRO A 180 17.10 -19.42 9.22
CA PRO A 180 16.77 -18.78 10.50
C PRO A 180 17.40 -17.39 10.70
N ARG A 181 18.25 -16.95 9.77
CA ARG A 181 18.94 -15.66 9.78
C ARG A 181 18.70 -14.83 8.52
N SER A 182 17.86 -15.27 7.59
CA SER A 182 17.59 -14.48 6.37
C SER A 182 16.17 -14.71 5.88
N VAL A 183 15.48 -13.60 5.59
CA VAL A 183 14.11 -13.59 5.09
C VAL A 183 13.97 -12.53 4.01
N THR A 184 13.19 -12.84 2.98
CA THR A 184 12.75 -11.87 1.98
C THR A 184 11.28 -11.58 2.22
N VAL A 185 10.95 -10.31 2.49
CA VAL A 185 9.57 -9.89 2.74
C VAL A 185 9.00 -9.28 1.47
N HIS A 186 7.75 -9.59 1.18
CA HIS A 186 6.97 -9.05 0.07
C HIS A 186 5.68 -8.43 0.60
N ILE A 187 5.42 -7.17 0.23
CA ILE A 187 4.19 -6.45 0.57
C ILE A 187 3.46 -6.09 -0.71
N PHE A 188 2.16 -6.37 -0.71
CA PHE A 188 1.22 -6.05 -1.77
C PHE A 188 0.13 -5.13 -1.21
N GLY A 189 0.18 -3.87 -1.65
CA GLY A 189 -0.83 -2.87 -1.29
C GLY A 189 -2.01 -2.88 -2.25
N ARG A 190 -3.14 -2.36 -1.79
CA ARG A 190 -4.29 -2.00 -2.61
C ARG A 190 -4.14 -0.56 -3.10
N GLY A 191 -4.17 -0.37 -4.42
CA GLY A 191 -4.19 0.95 -5.05
C GLY A 191 -5.57 1.61 -5.00
N SER A 192 -5.63 2.89 -5.37
CA SER A 192 -6.84 3.72 -5.17
C SER A 192 -8.11 3.18 -5.88
N LYS A 193 -7.94 2.42 -6.98
CA LYS A 193 -9.02 1.78 -7.75
C LYS A 193 -9.31 0.34 -7.33
N GLY A 194 -8.69 -0.16 -6.27
CA GLY A 194 -8.78 -1.56 -5.85
C GLY A 194 -7.87 -2.52 -6.61
N GLU A 195 -7.04 -1.99 -7.51
CA GLU A 195 -5.97 -2.73 -8.19
C GLU A 195 -4.86 -3.09 -7.20
N THR A 196 -4.20 -4.23 -7.39
CA THR A 196 -3.04 -4.57 -6.56
C THR A 196 -1.82 -3.78 -7.05
N MET A 197 -1.15 -3.10 -6.14
CA MET A 197 0.07 -2.34 -6.41
C MET A 197 1.25 -3.27 -6.74
N PRO A 198 2.29 -2.78 -7.46
CA PRO A 198 3.50 -3.56 -7.69
C PRO A 198 4.10 -4.03 -6.35
N VAL A 199 4.64 -5.25 -6.35
CA VAL A 199 5.27 -5.82 -5.16
C VAL A 199 6.42 -4.95 -4.71
N GLN A 200 6.42 -4.59 -3.43
CA GLN A 200 7.61 -4.06 -2.77
C GLN A 200 8.22 -5.17 -1.94
N SER A 201 9.51 -5.42 -2.16
CA SER A 201 10.22 -6.50 -1.49
C SER A 201 11.58 -6.09 -0.99
N THR A 202 11.96 -6.62 0.17
CA THR A 202 13.28 -6.40 0.75
C THR A 202 13.81 -7.72 1.28
N ARG A 203 15.09 -8.01 0.97
CA ARG A 203 15.81 -9.14 1.54
C ARG A 203 16.63 -8.65 2.72
N VAL A 204 16.43 -9.28 3.86
CA VAL A 204 17.08 -8.89 5.12
C VAL A 204 17.73 -10.11 5.75
N ALA A 205 18.93 -9.91 6.25
CA ALA A 205 19.63 -10.88 7.06
C ALA A 205 19.79 -10.35 8.49
N VAL A 206 19.66 -11.26 9.45
CA VAL A 206 19.98 -11.05 10.86
C VAL A 206 21.45 -10.68 10.98
N ARG A 207 21.78 -9.69 11.82
CA ARG A 207 23.16 -9.30 12.06
C ARG A 207 23.88 -10.44 12.79
N GLY A 208 24.89 -11.02 12.13
CA GLY A 208 25.80 -11.96 12.77
C GLY A 208 26.52 -11.25 13.92
N ARG A 209 26.40 -11.79 15.14
CA ARG A 209 27.36 -11.57 16.21
C ARG A 209 28.42 -12.65 16.16
#